data_AF-A0A5Q4DYU4-F1
#
_entry.id   AF-A0A5Q4DYU4-F1
#
_cell.length_a   1.000
_cell.length_b   1.000
_cell.length_c   1.000
_cell.angle_alpha   90.00
_cell.angle_beta   90.00
_cell.angle_gamma   90.00
#
_symmetry.space_group_name_H-M   'P 1'
#
loop_
_entity.id
_entity.type
_entity.pdbx_description
1 polymer ?
#
loop_
_entity_poly.entity_id
_entity_poly.type
_entity_poly.pdbx_seq_one_letter_code
_entity_poly.pdbx_strand_id
1 'polypeptide(L)'
;TAMIEAAGGRNIMDDVDSSWTRVAWEPVVERDPEVIIIVNYGEVTAEQKIEFMKSNPAFADMDAVVNDRFVVLEYVEATPGPRNIRAIRALASAFWPE
;
A
#
# COMPACT_ATOMS: atom_id res chain seq x y z
N THR A 1 -2.43 -10.23 4.94
CA THR A 1 -2.01 -9.98 3.54
C THR A 1 -2.92 -10.60 2.49
N ALA A 2 -3.93 -11.40 2.86
CA ALA A 2 -4.78 -12.15 1.92
C ALA A 2 -5.32 -11.38 0.69
N MET A 3 -5.67 -10.09 0.81
CA MET A 3 -6.12 -9.31 -0.36
C MET A 3 -5.01 -9.00 -1.37
N ILE A 4 -3.79 -8.72 -0.87
CA ILE A 4 -2.61 -8.47 -1.71
C ILE A 4 -2.28 -9.75 -2.48
N GLU A 5 -2.25 -10.88 -1.77
CA GLU A 5 -2.01 -12.21 -2.35
C GLU A 5 -3.10 -12.60 -3.36
N ALA A 6 -4.38 -12.37 -3.03
CA ALA A 6 -5.49 -12.65 -3.93
C ALA A 6 -5.47 -11.79 -5.20
N ALA A 7 -4.87 -10.60 -5.14
CA ALA A 7 -4.62 -9.73 -6.29
C ALA A 7 -3.33 -10.09 -7.06
N GLY A 8 -2.59 -11.11 -6.60
CA GLY A 8 -1.33 -11.59 -7.20
C GLY A 8 -0.07 -10.88 -6.70
N GLY A 9 -0.20 -9.93 -5.77
CA GLY A 9 0.95 -9.21 -5.20
C GLY A 9 1.62 -9.95 -4.05
N ARG A 10 2.77 -9.44 -3.61
CA ARG A 10 3.48 -9.87 -2.40
C ARG A 10 3.61 -8.70 -1.44
N ASN A 11 3.29 -8.89 -0.16
CA ASN A 11 3.57 -7.87 0.84
C ASN A 11 5.08 -7.83 1.08
N ILE A 12 5.69 -6.65 0.99
CA ILE A 12 7.12 -6.50 1.26
C ILE A 12 7.48 -6.89 2.70
N MET A 13 6.53 -6.92 3.65
CA MET A 13 6.71 -7.34 5.05
C MET A 13 6.06 -8.71 5.32
N ASP A 14 6.11 -9.65 4.38
CA ASP A 14 5.54 -11.00 4.52
C ASP A 14 6.23 -11.87 5.59
N ASP A 15 7.40 -11.46 6.06
CA ASP A 15 8.18 -12.06 7.14
C ASP A 15 7.82 -11.56 8.55
N VAL A 16 6.91 -10.59 8.67
CA VAL A 16 6.45 -10.04 9.95
C VAL A 16 5.14 -10.70 10.39
N ASP A 17 5.20 -11.49 11.45
CA ASP A 17 4.03 -12.22 11.99
C ASP A 17 3.11 -11.30 12.82
N SER A 18 2.48 -10.34 12.14
CA SER A 18 1.48 -9.44 12.71
C SER A 18 0.50 -8.97 11.64
N SER A 19 -0.77 -8.83 12.02
CA SER A 19 -1.79 -8.29 11.12
C SER A 19 -1.69 -6.76 10.98
N TRP A 20 -1.26 -6.07 12.03
CA TRP A 20 -1.07 -4.63 12.09
C TRP A 20 0.07 -4.31 13.05
N THR A 21 1.14 -3.72 12.53
CA THR A 21 2.26 -3.28 13.34
C THR A 21 2.84 -1.99 12.78
N ARG A 22 3.69 -1.33 13.58
CA ARG A 22 4.52 -0.23 13.11
C ARG A 22 5.84 -0.83 12.65
N VAL A 23 6.29 -0.42 11.48
CA VAL A 23 7.62 -0.74 10.94
C VAL A 23 8.43 0.54 10.81
N ALA A 24 9.74 0.39 10.85
CA ALA A 24 10.66 1.48 10.51
C ALA A 24 10.60 1.76 8.99
N TRP A 25 11.03 2.95 8.55
CA TRP A 25 11.00 3.30 7.13
C TRP A 25 12.18 2.72 6.35
N GLU A 26 13.30 2.50 7.02
CA GLU A 26 14.52 1.93 6.47
C GLU A 26 14.28 0.61 5.72
N PRO A 27 13.62 -0.42 6.31
CA PRO A 27 13.32 -1.66 5.59
C PRO A 27 12.27 -1.47 4.48
N VAL A 28 11.43 -0.44 4.53
CA VAL A 28 10.48 -0.15 3.45
C VAL A 28 11.23 0.38 2.23
N VAL A 29 12.14 1.32 2.45
CA VAL A 29 12.99 1.89 1.39
C VAL A 29 13.92 0.83 0.81
N GLU A 30 14.55 0.00 1.65
CA GLU A 30 15.45 -1.07 1.19
C GLU A 30 14.73 -2.15 0.36
N ARG A 31 13.47 -2.44 0.69
CA ARG A 31 12.65 -3.45 -0.02
C ARG A 31 11.91 -2.88 -1.24
N ASP A 32 11.97 -1.57 -1.45
CA ASP A 32 11.51 -0.83 -2.62
C ASP A 32 10.17 -1.32 -3.21
N PRO A 33 9.02 -1.04 -2.56
CA PRO A 33 7.73 -1.48 -3.06
C PRO A 33 7.38 -0.82 -4.40
N GLU A 34 6.88 -1.64 -5.33
CA GLU A 34 6.38 -1.19 -6.63
C GLU A 34 5.02 -0.45 -6.53
N VAL A 35 4.25 -0.71 -5.46
CA VAL A 35 2.94 -0.11 -5.19
C VAL A 35 2.78 0.12 -3.69
N ILE A 36 2.26 1.30 -3.31
CA ILE A 36 1.90 1.60 -1.93
C ILE A 36 0.38 1.59 -1.77
N ILE A 37 -0.11 0.74 -0.86
CA ILE A 37 -1.52 0.70 -0.49
C ILE A 37 -1.73 1.56 0.75
N ILE A 38 -2.56 2.60 0.62
CA ILE A 38 -2.90 3.52 1.70
C ILE A 38 -4.29 3.18 2.22
N VAL A 39 -4.38 2.88 3.50
CA VAL A 39 -5.68 2.82 4.18
C VAL A 39 -6.06 4.23 4.62
N ASN A 40 -7.10 4.78 3.99
CA ASN A 40 -7.66 6.08 4.28
C ASN A 40 -8.54 5.99 5.53
N TYR A 41 -8.01 6.47 6.64
CA TYR A 41 -8.66 6.45 7.94
C TYR A 41 -7.98 7.44 8.88
N GLY A 42 -8.74 7.99 9.83
CA GLY A 42 -8.29 8.97 10.79
C GLY A 42 -8.33 10.40 10.23
N GLU A 43 -7.59 11.30 10.88
CA GLU A 43 -7.58 12.73 10.55
C GLU A 43 -6.67 13.05 9.35
N VAL A 44 -5.64 12.23 9.11
CA VAL A 44 -4.69 12.42 8.01
C VAL A 44 -5.23 11.73 6.76
N THR A 45 -5.54 12.52 5.73
CA THR A 45 -6.11 12.01 4.48
C THR A 45 -5.10 11.19 3.68
N ALA A 46 -5.60 10.39 2.74
CA ALA A 46 -4.74 9.70 1.78
C ALA A 46 -3.89 10.69 0.98
N GLU A 47 -4.44 11.83 0.52
CA GLU A 47 -3.64 12.81 -0.23
C GLU A 47 -2.51 13.39 0.61
N GLN A 48 -2.75 13.67 1.89
CA GLN A 48 -1.71 14.15 2.79
C GLN A 48 -0.58 13.12 3.00
N LYS A 49 -0.93 11.82 3.06
CA LYS A 49 0.06 10.74 3.14
C LYS A 49 0.88 10.62 1.85
N ILE A 50 0.22 10.74 0.69
CA ILE A 50 0.89 10.73 -0.63
C ILE A 50 1.84 11.91 -0.75
N GLU A 51 1.39 13.12 -0.40
CA GLU A 51 2.20 14.33 -0.47
C GLU A 51 3.41 14.26 0.47
N PHE A 52 3.23 13.73 1.67
CA PHE A 52 4.34 13.45 2.58
C PHE A 52 5.38 12.51 1.95
N MET A 53 4.93 11.45 1.26
CA MET A 53 5.85 10.53 0.60
C MET A 53 6.57 11.17 -0.60
N LYS A 54 5.85 11.94 -1.42
CA LYS A 54 6.42 12.64 -2.59
C LYS A 54 7.39 13.77 -2.22
N SER A 55 7.17 14.44 -1.10
CA SER A 55 8.00 15.58 -0.65
C SER A 55 9.20 15.19 0.20
N ASN A 56 9.27 13.95 0.69
CA ASN A 56 10.34 13.50 1.56
C ASN A 56 11.50 12.88 0.75
N PRO A 57 12.73 13.45 0.81
CA PRO A 57 13.87 12.92 0.07
C PRO A 57 14.21 11.46 0.36
N ALA A 58 13.85 10.94 1.54
CA ALA A 58 14.10 9.54 1.88
C ALA A 58 13.33 8.54 1.01
N PHE A 59 12.28 8.98 0.33
CA PHE A 59 11.44 8.14 -0.53
C PHE A 59 11.52 8.51 -2.01
N ALA A 60 12.36 9.50 -2.35
CA ALA A 60 12.38 10.10 -3.69
C ALA A 60 12.77 9.10 -4.80
N ASP A 61 13.55 8.08 -4.45
CA ASP A 61 14.02 7.04 -5.37
C ASP A 61 13.17 5.76 -5.31
N MET A 62 12.14 5.69 -4.47
CA MET A 62 11.31 4.49 -4.32
C MET A 62 10.37 4.34 -5.52
N ASP A 63 10.30 3.15 -6.10
CA ASP A 63 9.59 2.88 -7.35
C ASP A 63 8.13 3.32 -7.30
N ALA A 64 7.42 3.03 -6.20
CA ALA A 64 6.04 3.47 -6.04
C ALA A 64 5.87 5.01 -6.02
N VAL A 65 6.85 5.75 -5.49
CA VAL A 65 6.80 7.23 -5.42
C VAL A 65 7.12 7.84 -6.78
N VAL A 66 8.19 7.38 -7.42
CA VAL A 66 8.63 7.84 -8.74
C VAL A 66 7.53 7.66 -9.78
N ASN A 67 6.84 6.51 -9.73
CA ASN A 67 5.82 6.13 -10.71
C ASN A 67 4.39 6.50 -10.30
N ASP A 68 4.21 7.23 -9.20
CA ASP A 68 2.90 7.61 -8.64
C ASP A 68 1.93 6.42 -8.43
N ARG A 69 2.46 5.29 -7.96
CA ARG A 69 1.70 4.04 -7.78
C ARG A 69 1.14 3.91 -6.37
N PHE A 70 0.14 4.73 -6.07
CA PHE A 70 -0.60 4.69 -4.80
C PHE A 70 -2.02 4.13 -5.01
N VAL A 71 -2.41 3.14 -4.21
CA VAL A 71 -3.78 2.62 -4.18
C VAL A 71 -4.42 2.99 -2.85
N VAL A 72 -5.54 3.70 -2.90
CA VAL A 72 -6.26 4.13 -1.70
C VAL A 72 -7.43 3.18 -1.43
N LEU A 73 -7.49 2.64 -0.22
CA LEU A 73 -8.60 1.83 0.28
C LEU A 73 -9.23 2.53 1.48
N GLU A 74 -10.55 2.50 1.58
CA GLU A 74 -11.23 2.90 2.81
C GLU A 74 -11.02 1.84 3.91
N TYR A 75 -11.06 2.25 5.18
CA TYR A 75 -10.86 1.32 6.32
C TYR A 75 -11.69 0.03 6.22
N VAL A 76 -12.96 0.18 5.85
CA VAL A 76 -13.93 -0.92 5.67
C VAL A 76 -13.57 -1.89 4.53
N GLU A 77 -12.74 -1.47 3.59
CA GLU A 77 -12.21 -2.30 2.50
C GLU A 77 -10.92 -3.02 2.90
N ALA A 78 -10.19 -2.47 3.88
CA ALA A 78 -9.00 -3.09 4.47
C ALA A 78 -9.32 -4.21 5.48
N THR A 79 -10.56 -4.29 5.96
CA THR A 79 -11.04 -5.33 6.89
C THR A 79 -11.82 -6.45 6.19
N PRO A 80 -11.79 -7.70 6.68
CA PRO A 80 -12.56 -8.80 6.12
C PRO A 80 -14.06 -8.51 6.00
N GLY A 81 -14.63 -8.69 4.82
CA GLY A 81 -16.04 -8.42 4.51
C GLY A 81 -16.36 -8.46 3.01
N PRO A 82 -17.64 -8.32 2.63
CA PRO A 82 -18.09 -8.45 1.23
C PRO A 82 -17.47 -7.41 0.28
N ARG A 83 -16.95 -6.30 0.83
CA ARG A 83 -16.28 -5.24 0.05
C ARG A 83 -14.89 -5.64 -0.45
N ASN A 84 -14.25 -6.67 0.13
CA ASN A 84 -12.91 -7.07 -0.31
C ASN A 84 -12.87 -7.55 -1.76
N ILE A 85 -13.98 -8.05 -2.33
CA ILE A 85 -14.02 -8.46 -3.75
C ILE A 85 -13.71 -7.26 -4.66
N ARG A 86 -14.27 -6.09 -4.36
CA ARG A 86 -13.99 -4.87 -5.13
C ARG A 86 -12.57 -4.37 -4.88
N ALA A 87 -12.12 -4.40 -3.62
CA ALA A 87 -10.76 -4.03 -3.26
C ALA A 87 -9.72 -4.90 -3.98
N ILE A 88 -9.89 -6.23 -3.99
CA ILE A 88 -9.00 -7.17 -4.69
C ILE A 88 -8.96 -6.86 -6.19
N ARG A 89 -10.10 -6.55 -6.82
CA ARG A 89 -10.11 -6.16 -8.24
C ARG A 89 -9.34 -4.84 -8.48
N ALA A 90 -9.54 -3.84 -7.61
CA ALA A 90 -8.81 -2.58 -7.71
C ALA A 90 -7.29 -2.78 -7.54
N LEU A 91 -6.89 -3.60 -6.57
CA LEU A 91 -5.49 -3.98 -6.37
C LEU A 91 -4.92 -4.71 -7.59
N ALA A 92 -5.64 -5.70 -8.12
CA ALA A 92 -5.18 -6.45 -9.29
C ALA A 92 -4.98 -5.54 -10.52
N SER A 93 -5.89 -4.60 -10.78
CA SER A 93 -5.73 -3.60 -11.85
C SER A 93 -4.54 -2.67 -11.63
N ALA A 94 -4.22 -2.33 -10.38
CA ALA A 94 -3.06 -1.49 -10.05
C ALA A 94 -1.73 -2.25 -10.12
N PHE A 95 -1.72 -3.54 -9.78
CA PHE A 95 -0.53 -4.39 -9.83
C PHE A 95 -0.17 -4.75 -11.27
N TRP A 96 -1.17 -4.99 -12.10
CA TRP A 96 -1.03 -5.49 -13.47
C TRP A 96 -1.73 -4.57 -14.49
N PRO A 97 -1.20 -3.36 -14.74
CA PRO A 97 -1.71 -2.50 -15.79
C PRO A 97 -1.47 -3.15 -17.18
N GLU A 98 -2.43 -2.99 -18.10
CA GLU A 98 -2.32 -3.47 -19.49
C GLU A 98 -1.18 -2.82 -20.28
#